data_AF-A0A662GD83-F1
#
_entry.id   AF-A0A662GD83-F1
#
_cell.length_a   1.000
_cell.length_b   1.000
_cell.length_c   1.000
_cell.angle_alpha   90.00
_cell.angle_beta   90.00
_cell.angle_gamma   90.00
#
_symmetry.space_group_name_H-M   'P 1'
#
loop_
_entity.id
_entity.type
_entity.pdbx_description
1 polymer ?
#
loop_
_entity_poly.entity_id
_entity_poly.type
_entity_poly.pdbx_seq_one_letter_code
_entity_poly.pdbx_strand_id
1 'polypeptide(L)'
;MSELIEEVVIGDRRYRLSRTGYGSDRYGPCDICGKRADSVYYQREERLYWNPILWRYSWTGEGCENHMGHRECLEKIRKRR
;
A
#
# COMPACT_ATOMS: atom_id res chain seq x y z
N MET A 1 18.76 -12.29 -22.14
CA MET A 1 17.31 -12.13 -22.02
C MET A 1 17.02 -12.05 -20.53
N SER A 2 16.69 -10.83 -20.06
CA SER A 2 16.37 -10.43 -18.67
C SER A 2 17.40 -10.82 -17.59
N GLU A 3 17.77 -9.97 -16.64
CA GLU A 3 16.86 -9.40 -15.66
C GLU A 3 17.33 -8.00 -15.30
N LEU A 4 16.47 -7.01 -15.56
CA LEU A 4 16.50 -5.74 -14.86
C LEU A 4 16.19 -6.07 -13.39
N ILE A 5 17.21 -6.38 -12.61
CA ILE A 5 17.08 -6.38 -11.16
C ILE A 5 17.05 -4.90 -10.80
N GLU A 6 15.85 -4.32 -10.65
CA GLU A 6 15.75 -3.05 -9.94
C GLU A 6 16.48 -3.23 -8.61
N GLU A 7 17.53 -2.45 -8.36
CA GLU A 7 18.28 -2.50 -7.11
C GLU A 7 17.35 -2.07 -5.97
N VAL A 8 16.68 -3.06 -5.37
CA VAL A 8 15.78 -2.86 -4.24
C VAL A 8 16.65 -2.64 -3.00
N VAL A 9 16.58 -1.44 -2.45
CA VAL A 9 17.39 -1.04 -1.28
C VAL A 9 16.56 -1.27 -0.01
N ILE A 10 17.21 -1.68 1.07
CA ILE A 10 16.56 -1.76 2.38
C ILE A 10 15.90 -0.42 2.70
N GLY A 11 14.61 -0.44 3.02
CA GLY A 11 13.80 0.77 3.23
C GLY A 11 12.95 1.20 2.04
N ASP A 12 13.11 0.59 0.86
CA ASP A 12 12.21 0.80 -0.26
C ASP A 12 10.76 0.47 0.14
N ARG A 13 9.81 1.27 -0.36
CA ARG A 13 8.39 1.15 -0.06
C ARG A 13 7.64 0.64 -1.28
N ARG A 14 6.71 -0.28 -1.05
CA ARG A 14 5.72 -0.69 -2.05
C ARG A 14 4.31 -0.48 -1.52
N TYR A 15 3.38 -0.30 -2.44
CA TYR A 15 1.98 -0.10 -2.12
C TYR A 15 1.14 -1.14 -2.84
N ARG A 16 0.33 -1.88 -2.07
CA ARG A 16 -0.67 -2.80 -2.61
C ARG A 16 -2.03 -2.18 -2.49
N LEU A 17 -2.80 -2.24 -3.56
CA LEU A 17 -4.12 -1.64 -3.65
C LEU A 17 -5.13 -2.75 -3.96
N SER A 18 -6.13 -2.92 -3.11
CA SER A 18 -7.14 -3.98 -3.24
C SER A 18 -8.53 -3.37 -3.16
N ARG A 19 -9.41 -3.77 -4.08
CA ARG A 19 -10.82 -3.35 -4.03
C ARG A 19 -11.53 -4.15 -2.93
N THR A 20 -12.25 -3.47 -2.05
CA THR A 20 -12.92 -4.12 -0.91
C THR A 20 -14.28 -4.74 -1.26
N GLY A 21 -14.82 -4.42 -2.43
CA GLY A 21 -16.12 -4.89 -2.92
C GLY A 21 -17.32 -4.12 -2.36
N TYR A 22 -17.13 -3.19 -1.42
CA TYR A 22 -18.19 -2.38 -0.83
C TYR A 22 -17.83 -0.89 -0.83
N GLY A 23 -18.83 -0.05 -0.67
CA GLY A 23 -18.68 1.41 -0.54
C GLY A 23 -18.53 1.88 0.90
N SER A 24 -18.58 3.20 1.07
CA SER A 24 -18.46 3.86 2.37
C SER A 24 -19.56 3.52 3.36
N ASP A 25 -20.69 2.97 2.91
CA ASP A 25 -21.75 2.52 3.81
C ASP A 25 -21.28 1.39 4.73
N ARG A 26 -20.24 0.63 4.33
CA ARG A 26 -19.63 -0.43 5.14
C ARG A 26 -18.29 -0.03 5.77
N TYR A 27 -17.46 0.71 5.05
CA TYR A 27 -16.08 1.01 5.45
C TYR A 27 -15.85 2.45 5.91
N GLY A 28 -16.89 3.29 5.93
CA GLY A 28 -16.77 4.69 6.28
C GLY A 28 -16.28 5.58 5.13
N PRO A 29 -16.19 6.90 5.35
CA PRO A 29 -15.71 7.85 4.37
C PRO A 29 -14.25 7.60 3.99
N CYS A 30 -13.80 8.17 2.86
CA CYS A 30 -12.39 8.11 2.48
C CYS A 30 -11.50 8.82 3.51
N ASP A 31 -10.42 8.16 3.93
CA ASP A 31 -9.46 8.68 4.92
C ASP A 31 -8.75 9.96 4.46
N ILE A 32 -8.72 10.23 3.16
CA ILE A 32 -7.91 11.31 2.56
C ILE A 32 -8.76 12.56 2.29
N CYS A 33 -9.94 12.38 1.71
CA CYS A 33 -10.81 13.50 1.35
C CYS A 33 -12.06 13.63 2.23
N GLY A 34 -12.34 12.68 3.12
CA GLY A 34 -13.50 12.67 4.00
C GLY A 34 -14.84 12.42 3.30
N LYS A 35 -14.86 12.15 1.99
CA LYS A 35 -16.10 11.96 1.21
C LYS A 35 -16.48 10.48 1.09
N ARG A 36 -17.76 10.22 0.85
CA ARG A 36 -18.28 8.89 0.47
C ARG A 36 -17.60 8.40 -0.81
N ALA A 37 -17.29 7.10 -0.84
CA ALA A 37 -16.87 6.36 -2.01
C ALA A 37 -17.87 5.24 -2.30
N ASP A 38 -18.35 5.13 -3.55
CA ASP A 38 -19.22 4.02 -3.98
C ASP A 38 -18.46 2.68 -3.99
N SER A 39 -17.15 2.74 -4.18
CA SER A 39 -16.24 1.61 -4.06
C SER A 39 -15.02 2.03 -3.26
N VAL A 40 -14.90 1.46 -2.06
CA VAL A 40 -13.75 1.67 -1.19
C VAL A 40 -12.64 0.70 -1.60
N TYR A 41 -11.43 1.24 -1.66
CA TYR A 41 -10.21 0.50 -1.87
C TYR A 41 -9.41 0.52 -0.57
N TYR A 42 -8.65 -0.54 -0.34
CA TYR A 42 -7.69 -0.65 0.76
C TYR A 42 -6.28 -0.55 0.18
N GLN A 43 -5.51 0.40 0.67
CA GLN A 43 -4.09 0.53 0.38
C GLN A 43 -3.28 0.06 1.57
N ARG A 44 -2.38 -0.88 1.31
CA ARG A 44 -1.38 -1.35 2.26
C ARG A 44 -0.01 -0.86 1.84
N GLU A 45 0.66 -0.13 2.71
CA GLU A 45 2.07 0.19 2.57
C GLU A 45 2.93 -0.91 3.19
N GLU A 46 4.01 -1.27 2.51
CA GLU A 46 5.00 -2.21 3.01
C GLU A 46 6.42 -1.69 2.72
N ARG A 47 7.35 -1.89 3.65
CA ARG A 47 8.76 -1.58 3.48
C ARG A 47 9.60 -2.85 3.32
N LEU A 48 10.63 -2.76 2.49
CA LEU A 48 11.62 -3.82 2.32
C LEU A 48 12.52 -3.89 3.54
N TYR A 49 12.72 -5.10 4.06
CA TYR A 49 13.65 -5.38 5.14
C TYR A 49 14.38 -6.70 4.90
N TRP A 50 15.53 -6.86 5.55
CA TRP A 50 16.22 -8.13 5.60
C TRP A 50 15.57 -9.02 6.67
N ASN A 51 15.04 -10.19 6.28
CA ASN A 51 14.49 -11.14 7.23
C ASN A 51 15.59 -12.12 7.70
N PRO A 52 16.02 -12.06 8.97
CA PRO A 52 17.11 -12.90 9.47
C PRO A 52 16.71 -14.37 9.70
N ILE A 53 15.41 -14.69 9.75
CA ILE A 53 14.90 -16.06 9.94
C ILE A 53 14.94 -16.81 8.61
N LEU A 54 14.48 -16.15 7.54
CA LEU A 54 14.38 -16.74 6.20
C LEU A 54 15.62 -16.44 5.32
N TRP A 55 16.60 -15.70 5.83
CA TRP A 55 17.82 -15.28 5.12
C TRP A 55 17.54 -14.69 3.73
N ARG A 56 16.51 -13.83 3.63
CA ARG A 56 16.11 -13.19 2.36
C ARG A 56 15.46 -11.83 2.60
N TYR A 57 15.45 -10.99 1.57
CA TYR A 57 14.65 -9.77 1.57
C TYR A 57 13.15 -10.11 1.62
N SER A 58 12.43 -9.41 2.48
CA SER A 58 10.99 -9.56 2.67
C SER A 58 10.35 -8.19 2.84
N TRP A 59 9.03 -8.17 2.78
CA TRP A 59 8.25 -6.94 2.91
C TRP A 59 7.44 -7.00 4.20
N THR A 60 7.46 -5.92 4.97
CA THR A 60 6.72 -5.79 6.23
C THR A 60 5.86 -4.54 6.21
N GLY A 61 4.69 -4.62 6.85
CA GLY A 61 3.85 -3.44 7.12
C GLY A 61 4.15 -2.77 8.46
N GLU A 62 5.15 -3.25 9.20
CA GLU A 62 5.49 -2.69 10.51
C GLU A 62 6.05 -1.27 10.38
N GLY A 63 5.41 -0.31 11.07
CA GLY A 63 5.74 1.12 10.97
C GLY A 63 5.28 1.79 9.67
N CYS A 64 4.42 1.11 8.89
CA CYS A 64 3.81 1.63 7.67
C CYS A 64 2.33 1.95 7.91
N GLU A 65 1.78 2.80 7.05
CA GLU A 65 0.39 3.27 7.18
C GLU A 65 -0.52 2.54 6.18
N ASN A 66 -1.75 2.28 6.60
CA ASN A 66 -2.78 1.72 5.73
C ASN A 66 -3.94 2.70 5.65
N HIS A 67 -4.52 2.83 4.46
CA HIS A 67 -5.59 3.78 4.20
C HIS A 67 -6.72 3.14 3.41
N MET A 68 -7.94 3.61 3.65
CA MET A 68 -9.14 3.25 2.91
C MET A 68 -9.75 4.47 2.21
N GLY A 69 -10.31 4.25 1.02
CA GLY A 69 -11.07 5.28 0.32
C GLY A 69 -11.07 5.14 -1.19
N HIS A 70 -11.18 6.26 -1.90
CA HIS A 70 -11.16 6.26 -3.36
C HIS A 70 -9.79 5.83 -3.88
N ARG A 71 -9.77 5.03 -4.95
CA ARG A 71 -8.53 4.58 -5.61
C ARG A 71 -7.58 5.74 -5.93
N GLU A 72 -8.11 6.81 -6.52
CA GLU A 72 -7.35 7.99 -6.91
C GLU A 72 -6.76 8.76 -5.72
N CYS A 73 -7.46 8.80 -4.59
CA CYS A 73 -6.97 9.45 -3.38
C CYS A 73 -5.79 8.65 -2.80
N LEU A 74 -5.93 7.33 -2.74
CA LEU A 74 -4.89 6.42 -2.28
C LEU A 74 -3.65 6.42 -3.19
N GLU A 75 -3.83 6.63 -4.49
CA GLU A 75 -2.69 6.74 -5.42
C GLU A 75 -1.89 8.03 -5.19
N LYS A 76 -2.52 9.13 -4.78
CA LYS A 76 -1.86 10.43 -4.53
C LYS A 76 -0.98 10.44 -3.29
N ILE A 77 -1.34 9.69 -2.25
CA ILE A 77 -0.60 9.67 -0.98
C ILE A 77 0.58 8.70 -0.99
N ARG A 78 0.78 7.94 -2.08
CA ARG A 78 1.94 7.07 -2.24
C ARG A 78 3.21 7.93 -2.18
N LYS A 79 4.06 7.70 -1.18
CA LYS A 79 5.40 8.30 -1.13
C LYS A 79 6.19 7.67 -2.28
N ARG A 80 6.34 8.42 -3.38
CA ARG A 80 7.26 8.06 -4.46
C ARG A 80 8.69 8.11 -3.94
N ARG A 81 9.52 7.20 -4.45
CA ARG A 81 10.97 7.22 -4.29
C ARG A 81 11.53 8.47 -4.96
#